data_AF-A0A9E7HAZ1-F1
#
_entry.id   AF-A0A9E7HAZ1-F1
#
_cell.length_a   1.000
_cell.length_b   1.000
_cell.length_c   1.000
_cell.angle_alpha   90.00
_cell.angle_beta   90.00
_cell.angle_gamma   90.00
#
_symmetry.space_group_name_H-M   'P 1'
#
loop_
_entity.id
_entity.type
_entity.pdbx_description
1 polymer ?
#
loop_
_entity_poly.entity_id
_entity_poly.type
_entity_poly.pdbx_seq_one_letter_code
_entity_poly.pdbx_strand_id
1 'polypeptide(L)'
;MVAFEPPMLQRQSTVRDGLLEAGITPYNSFTYDHMYGTKIGGTIFDRDEHRHTAADLLQYSNPDGLRVLLHATVGRILFRQTVAHGVVFHDAAGVRHRAYLNDGAKNEIVVCAGAVGSPQLLMLSGVGPRDHLESLGIEVVVDQPMVGQSMSDNPMNAIFVPSPTPVEVSLIQVVGITRMALNFPTNLLPKHDNASKSVEQFCKDTVMTIWHYHGGCQVGQVVDKDYKVVGVDALRVVDGSTFNFSPGTNPQATVMMLGRYVGIKIQNERRETDDEVERKS
;
A
#
# COMPACT_ATOMS: atom_id res chain seq x y z
N MET A 1 -9.81 -16.20 -6.05
CA MET A 1 -9.23 -15.21 -6.99
C MET A 1 -9.88 -13.88 -6.68
N VAL A 2 -9.12 -12.79 -6.52
CA VAL A 2 -9.66 -11.47 -6.08
C VAL A 2 -9.60 -10.39 -7.17
N ALA A 3 -9.24 -10.76 -8.39
CA ALA A 3 -9.15 -9.86 -9.54
C ALA A 3 -9.83 -10.53 -10.75
N PHE A 4 -10.62 -9.75 -11.47
CA PHE A 4 -11.48 -10.20 -12.57
C PHE A 4 -11.36 -9.25 -13.77
N GLU A 5 -11.71 -9.76 -14.95
CA GLU A 5 -11.92 -8.91 -16.12
C GLU A 5 -13.30 -8.22 -16.00
N PRO A 6 -13.35 -6.87 -16.06
CA PRO A 6 -14.61 -6.16 -15.93
C PRO A 6 -15.46 -6.23 -17.21
N PRO A 7 -16.80 -6.18 -17.12
CA PRO A 7 -17.64 -5.95 -18.28
C PRO A 7 -17.40 -4.53 -18.83
N MET A 8 -17.28 -4.41 -20.15
CA MET A 8 -17.07 -3.13 -20.82
C MET A 8 -18.40 -2.43 -21.07
N LEU A 9 -18.70 -1.44 -20.23
CA LEU A 9 -19.93 -0.66 -20.31
C LEU A 9 -19.78 0.54 -21.26
N GLN A 10 -20.88 1.21 -21.61
CA GLN A 10 -20.94 2.26 -22.64
C GLN A 10 -20.01 3.44 -22.32
N ARG A 11 -20.05 3.95 -21.09
CA ARG A 11 -19.23 5.08 -20.63
C ARG A 11 -17.75 4.75 -20.66
N GLN A 12 -17.36 3.55 -20.24
CA GLN A 12 -15.94 3.13 -20.29
C GLN A 12 -15.48 2.94 -21.74
N SER A 13 -16.34 2.46 -22.63
CA SER A 13 -16.06 2.40 -24.07
C SER A 13 -15.83 3.78 -24.67
N THR A 14 -16.67 4.77 -24.33
CA THR A 14 -16.48 6.17 -24.75
C THR A 14 -15.17 6.75 -24.23
N VAL A 15 -14.80 6.48 -22.97
CA VAL A 15 -13.51 6.91 -22.42
C VAL A 15 -12.35 6.29 -23.19
N ARG A 16 -12.39 4.98 -23.48
CA ARG A 16 -11.38 4.30 -24.31
C ARG A 16 -11.23 4.97 -25.67
N ASP A 17 -12.33 5.18 -26.38
CA ASP A 17 -12.29 5.74 -27.73
C ASP A 17 -11.75 7.17 -27.72
N GLY A 18 -12.15 7.98 -26.73
CA GLY A 18 -11.61 9.34 -26.56
C GLY A 18 -10.12 9.37 -26.22
N LEU A 19 -9.61 8.43 -25.40
CA LEU A 19 -8.17 8.34 -25.12
C LEU A 19 -7.37 7.95 -26.37
N LEU A 20 -7.92 7.05 -27.21
CA LEU A 20 -7.30 6.65 -28.47
C LEU A 20 -7.32 7.78 -29.49
N GLU A 21 -8.43 8.52 -29.62
CA GLU A 21 -8.54 9.71 -30.46
C GLU A 21 -7.57 10.81 -30.01
N ALA A 22 -7.35 10.96 -28.70
CA ALA A 22 -6.35 11.86 -28.13
C ALA A 22 -4.89 11.38 -28.31
N GLY A 23 -4.67 10.23 -28.98
CA GLY A 23 -3.34 9.72 -29.31
C GLY A 23 -2.68 8.85 -28.23
N ILE A 24 -3.39 8.47 -27.16
CA ILE A 24 -2.89 7.59 -26.09
C ILE A 24 -2.93 6.13 -26.57
N THR A 25 -2.05 5.83 -27.51
CA THR A 25 -1.91 4.55 -28.20
C THR A 25 -0.64 3.83 -27.73
N PRO A 26 -0.53 2.50 -27.89
CA PRO A 26 -1.49 1.57 -28.51
C PRO A 26 -2.69 1.24 -27.61
N TYR A 27 -3.71 0.61 -28.19
CA TYR A 27 -4.76 -0.05 -27.41
C TYR A 27 -4.28 -1.44 -26.99
N ASN A 28 -4.03 -1.65 -25.71
CA ASN A 28 -3.50 -2.89 -25.15
C ASN A 28 -4.58 -3.90 -24.74
N SER A 29 -5.85 -3.66 -25.11
CA SER A 29 -6.98 -4.49 -24.70
C SER A 29 -7.05 -4.67 -23.17
N PHE A 30 -7.56 -5.81 -22.71
CA PHE A 30 -7.53 -6.18 -21.29
C PHE A 30 -6.15 -6.71 -20.89
N THR A 31 -5.60 -6.17 -19.80
CA THR A 31 -4.38 -6.69 -19.19
C THR A 31 -4.28 -6.27 -17.72
N TYR A 32 -3.68 -7.11 -16.89
CA TYR A 32 -3.32 -6.75 -15.52
C TYR A 32 -2.06 -5.87 -15.46
N ASP A 33 -1.24 -5.88 -16.50
CA ASP A 33 0.06 -5.21 -16.50
C ASP A 33 -0.07 -3.69 -16.57
N HIS A 34 0.80 -2.99 -15.85
CA HIS A 34 0.94 -1.55 -15.98
C HIS A 34 1.83 -1.23 -17.19
N MET A 35 1.25 -0.69 -18.26
CA MET A 35 1.97 -0.44 -19.52
C MET A 35 1.46 0.79 -20.25
N TYR A 36 2.36 1.43 -21.00
CA TYR A 36 2.07 2.58 -21.84
C TYR A 36 0.97 2.31 -22.88
N GLY A 37 0.09 3.29 -23.10
CA GLY A 37 -1.05 3.22 -24.01
C GLY A 37 -2.40 3.22 -23.28
N THR A 38 -3.47 2.89 -24.00
CA THR A 38 -4.82 2.75 -23.44
C THR A 38 -5.09 1.27 -23.16
N LYS A 39 -5.54 0.95 -21.95
CA LYS A 39 -5.84 -0.43 -21.52
C LYS A 39 -7.13 -0.51 -20.71
N ILE A 40 -7.65 -1.73 -20.61
CA ILE A 40 -8.66 -2.11 -19.63
C ILE A 40 -7.92 -2.84 -18.48
N GLY A 41 -8.07 -2.32 -17.27
CA GLY A 41 -7.51 -2.93 -16.06
C GLY A 41 -8.43 -4.00 -15.45
N GLY A 42 -7.87 -4.78 -14.53
CA GLY A 42 -8.65 -5.68 -13.69
C GLY A 42 -9.52 -4.94 -12.68
N THR A 43 -10.56 -5.62 -12.22
CA THR A 43 -11.47 -5.15 -11.16
C THR A 43 -11.49 -6.15 -9.99
N ILE A 44 -11.84 -5.69 -8.80
CA ILE A 44 -12.12 -6.56 -7.65
C ILE A 44 -13.60 -6.93 -7.50
N PHE A 45 -14.43 -6.51 -8.44
CA PHE A 45 -15.83 -6.86 -8.50
C PHE A 45 -16.02 -8.06 -9.43
N ASP A 46 -16.75 -9.06 -8.99
CA ASP A 46 -17.10 -10.19 -9.85
C ASP A 46 -18.26 -9.86 -10.79
N ARG A 47 -18.72 -10.87 -11.54
CA ARG A 47 -19.81 -10.72 -12.52
C ARG A 47 -21.18 -10.45 -11.88
N ASP A 48 -21.33 -10.79 -10.60
CA ASP A 48 -22.54 -10.56 -9.81
C ASP A 48 -22.43 -9.25 -9.00
N GLU A 49 -21.43 -8.41 -9.32
CA GLU A 49 -21.14 -7.13 -8.69
C GLU A 49 -20.72 -7.23 -7.21
N HIS A 50 -20.35 -8.42 -6.73
CA HIS A 50 -19.81 -8.55 -5.38
C HIS A 50 -18.35 -8.10 -5.35
N ARG A 51 -18.01 -7.32 -4.33
CA ARG A 51 -16.65 -6.86 -4.08
C ARG A 51 -15.85 -7.94 -3.33
N HIS A 52 -14.72 -8.33 -3.90
CA HIS A 52 -13.72 -9.19 -3.26
C HIS A 52 -12.56 -8.35 -2.72
N THR A 53 -12.09 -8.63 -1.52
CA THR A 53 -11.10 -7.82 -0.79
C THR A 53 -9.92 -8.67 -0.32
N ALA A 54 -8.99 -8.05 0.43
CA ALA A 54 -7.91 -8.80 1.08
C ALA A 54 -8.44 -9.78 2.14
N ALA A 55 -9.62 -9.54 2.72
CA ALA A 55 -10.22 -10.43 3.72
C ALA A 55 -10.56 -11.80 3.11
N ASP A 56 -10.97 -11.84 1.84
CA ASP A 56 -11.24 -13.08 1.11
C ASP A 56 -9.99 -13.96 0.97
N LEU A 57 -8.79 -13.40 1.09
CA LEU A 57 -7.56 -14.20 1.07
C LEU A 57 -7.38 -15.02 2.35
N LEU A 58 -8.05 -14.65 3.45
CA LEU A 58 -8.01 -15.41 4.71
C LEU A 58 -8.68 -16.79 4.57
N GLN A 59 -9.55 -16.99 3.58
CA GLN A 59 -10.18 -18.30 3.32
C GLN A 59 -9.15 -19.40 2.98
N TYR A 60 -7.95 -19.01 2.55
CA TYR A 60 -6.86 -19.93 2.22
C TYR A 60 -5.91 -20.19 3.39
N SER A 61 -6.21 -19.65 4.58
CA SER A 61 -5.42 -19.87 5.79
C SER A 61 -5.81 -21.17 6.50
N ASN A 62 -4.90 -21.68 7.33
CA ASN A 62 -5.26 -22.76 8.27
C ASN A 62 -6.04 -22.14 9.45
N PRO A 63 -7.32 -22.48 9.65
CA PRO A 63 -8.14 -21.89 10.71
C PRO A 63 -7.62 -22.21 12.12
N ASP A 64 -6.94 -23.34 12.32
CA ASP A 64 -6.37 -23.70 13.62
C ASP A 64 -5.10 -22.89 13.95
N GLY A 65 -4.46 -22.33 12.92
CA GLY A 65 -3.23 -21.53 13.02
C GLY A 65 -3.44 -20.02 12.93
N LEU A 66 -4.67 -19.55 12.73
CA LEU A 66 -4.98 -18.13 12.54
C LEU A 66 -6.07 -17.68 13.53
N ARG A 67 -5.79 -16.58 14.24
CA ARG A 67 -6.79 -15.86 15.03
C ARG A 67 -6.87 -14.41 14.55
N VAL A 68 -8.07 -13.97 14.22
CA VAL A 68 -8.35 -12.59 13.79
C VAL A 68 -9.11 -11.88 14.91
N LEU A 69 -8.54 -10.78 15.40
CA LEU A 69 -9.18 -9.92 16.39
C LEU A 69 -9.63 -8.63 15.69
N LEU A 70 -10.94 -8.43 15.62
CA LEU A 70 -11.53 -7.19 15.10
C LEU A 70 -11.67 -6.17 16.23
N HIS A 71 -11.70 -4.88 15.87
CA HIS A 71 -11.78 -3.78 16.82
C HIS A 71 -10.65 -3.79 17.87
N ALA A 72 -9.48 -4.28 17.48
CA ALA A 72 -8.25 -4.31 18.28
C ALA A 72 -7.30 -3.21 17.80
N THR A 73 -7.27 -2.07 18.51
CA THR A 73 -6.39 -0.95 18.18
C THR A 73 -5.04 -1.13 18.86
N VAL A 74 -4.03 -1.55 18.10
CA VAL A 74 -2.64 -1.68 18.58
C VAL A 74 -2.05 -0.29 18.81
N GLY A 75 -1.59 -0.02 20.04
CA GLY A 75 -1.04 1.29 20.41
C GLY A 75 0.46 1.30 20.68
N ARG A 76 1.08 0.14 20.93
CA ARG A 76 2.51 0.03 21.25
C ARG A 76 3.05 -1.37 21.03
N ILE A 77 4.28 -1.46 20.52
CA ILE A 77 5.12 -2.67 20.49
C ILE A 77 5.99 -2.68 21.74
N LEU A 78 6.14 -3.86 22.35
CA LEU A 78 6.91 -4.08 23.56
C LEU A 78 8.29 -4.64 23.21
N PHE A 79 9.32 -4.08 23.83
CA PHE A 79 10.71 -4.42 23.58
C PHE A 79 11.44 -4.85 24.85
N ARG A 80 12.38 -5.79 24.68
CA ARG A 80 13.47 -6.05 25.64
C ARG A 80 14.75 -5.61 24.96
N GLN A 81 15.32 -4.49 25.40
CA GLN A 81 16.35 -3.78 24.63
C GLN A 81 15.83 -3.51 23.22
N THR A 82 16.43 -4.10 22.19
CA THR A 82 16.04 -3.95 20.79
C THR A 82 15.26 -5.15 20.23
N VAL A 83 14.83 -6.10 21.07
CA VAL A 83 14.09 -7.29 20.63
C VAL A 83 12.59 -7.10 20.85
N ALA A 84 11.81 -7.10 19.77
CA ALA A 84 10.36 -7.01 19.83
C ALA A 84 9.77 -8.33 20.36
N HIS A 85 8.89 -8.27 21.36
CA HIS A 85 8.37 -9.49 22.01
C HIS A 85 6.86 -9.49 22.31
N GLY A 86 6.17 -8.38 22.04
CA GLY A 86 4.72 -8.32 22.17
C GLY A 86 4.14 -7.00 21.73
N VAL A 87 2.82 -6.88 21.84
CA VAL A 87 2.07 -5.66 21.54
C VAL A 87 1.03 -5.38 22.64
N VAL A 88 0.71 -4.10 22.81
CA VAL A 88 -0.41 -3.63 23.61
C VAL A 88 -1.48 -3.12 22.67
N PHE A 89 -2.72 -3.59 22.85
CA PHE A 89 -3.87 -3.14 22.07
C PHE A 89 -5.08 -2.89 22.96
N HIS A 90 -6.03 -2.11 22.46
CA HIS A 90 -7.30 -1.85 23.12
C HIS A 90 -8.44 -2.44 22.31
N ASP A 91 -9.43 -3.04 22.97
CA ASP A 91 -10.64 -3.53 22.32
C ASP A 91 -11.69 -2.41 22.10
N ALA A 92 -12.85 -2.76 21.55
CA ALA A 92 -13.94 -1.82 21.29
C ALA A 92 -14.48 -1.13 22.57
N ALA A 93 -14.31 -1.73 23.74
CA ALA A 93 -14.70 -1.16 25.03
C ALA A 93 -13.57 -0.30 25.66
N GLY A 94 -12.42 -0.18 24.98
CA GLY A 94 -11.25 0.53 25.49
C GLY A 94 -10.45 -0.27 26.52
N VAL A 95 -10.74 -1.56 26.72
CA VAL A 95 -10.00 -2.39 27.67
C VAL A 95 -8.63 -2.71 27.09
N ARG A 96 -7.59 -2.56 27.90
CA ARG A 96 -6.20 -2.78 27.49
C ARG A 96 -5.83 -4.26 27.57
N HIS A 97 -5.34 -4.80 26.47
CA HIS A 97 -4.88 -6.18 26.30
C HIS A 97 -3.39 -6.23 25.93
N ARG A 98 -2.78 -7.40 26.09
CA ARG A 98 -1.42 -7.68 25.63
C ARG A 98 -1.38 -9.01 24.90
N ALA A 99 -0.64 -9.05 23.80
CA ALA A 99 -0.29 -10.27 23.08
C ALA A 99 1.23 -10.38 23.02
N TYR A 100 1.77 -11.57 23.27
CA TYR A 100 3.22 -11.82 23.28
C TYR A 100 3.57 -12.88 22.25
N LEU A 101 4.80 -12.83 21.76
CA LEU A 101 5.35 -13.92 20.97
C LEU A 101 5.50 -15.17 21.86
N ASN A 102 5.23 -16.35 21.28
CA ASN A 102 5.54 -17.63 21.93
C ASN A 102 7.06 -17.82 22.03
N ASP A 103 7.47 -18.78 22.86
CA ASP A 103 8.87 -19.23 22.90
C ASP A 103 9.30 -19.73 21.52
N GLY A 104 10.40 -19.19 21.02
CA GLY A 104 10.94 -19.51 19.70
C GLY A 104 11.73 -18.35 19.12
N ALA A 105 13.02 -18.57 18.85
CA ALA A 105 13.94 -17.55 18.34
C ALA A 105 13.56 -16.98 16.95
N LYS A 106 12.63 -17.64 16.25
CA LYS A 106 12.17 -17.26 14.90
C LYS A 106 10.78 -16.63 14.89
N ASN A 107 10.14 -16.46 16.06
CA ASN A 107 8.87 -15.76 16.17
C ASN A 107 9.11 -14.26 16.03
N GLU A 108 8.22 -13.57 15.34
CA GLU A 108 8.40 -12.16 14.99
C GLU A 108 7.06 -11.43 14.91
N ILE A 109 7.10 -10.11 15.10
CA ILE A 109 5.98 -9.20 14.91
C ILE A 109 6.11 -8.62 13.51
N VAL A 110 5.00 -8.62 12.76
CA VAL A 110 4.93 -7.99 11.43
C VAL A 110 3.91 -6.87 11.49
N VAL A 111 4.35 -5.65 11.20
CA VAL A 111 3.50 -4.46 11.15
C VAL A 111 2.98 -4.28 9.74
N CYS A 112 1.66 -4.28 9.59
CA CYS A 112 0.95 -4.05 8.33
C CYS A 112 -0.12 -2.95 8.49
N ALA A 113 0.22 -1.87 9.20
CA ALA A 113 -0.71 -0.80 9.56
C ALA A 113 -0.82 0.31 8.49
N GLY A 114 -0.18 0.11 7.33
CA GLY A 114 -0.23 1.01 6.18
C GLY A 114 0.72 2.20 6.28
N ALA A 115 0.79 2.99 5.21
CA ALA A 115 1.69 4.14 5.06
C ALA A 115 1.58 5.21 6.16
N VAL A 116 0.44 5.30 6.85
CA VAL A 116 0.24 6.19 8.00
C VAL A 116 0.45 5.46 9.32
N GLY A 117 -0.20 4.30 9.50
CA GLY A 117 -0.25 3.60 10.78
C GLY A 117 1.08 2.93 11.16
N SER A 118 1.85 2.43 10.19
CA SER A 118 3.12 1.74 10.46
C SER A 118 4.19 2.67 11.02
N PRO A 119 4.54 3.82 10.40
CA PRO A 119 5.49 4.74 11.00
C PRO A 119 4.98 5.33 12.32
N GLN A 120 3.67 5.58 12.44
CA GLN A 120 3.08 6.03 13.71
C GLN A 120 3.31 5.00 14.83
N LEU A 121 3.01 3.73 14.58
CA LEU A 121 3.15 2.67 15.58
C LEU A 121 4.61 2.47 15.97
N LEU A 122 5.55 2.53 15.01
CA LEU A 122 6.99 2.47 15.31
C LEU A 122 7.41 3.61 16.25
N MET A 123 7.04 4.86 15.92
CA MET A 123 7.37 6.02 16.75
C MET A 123 6.76 5.94 18.15
N LEU A 124 5.47 5.58 18.27
CA LEU A 124 4.79 5.39 19.57
C LEU A 124 5.40 4.28 20.42
N SER A 125 6.20 3.41 19.80
CA SER A 125 6.90 2.30 20.44
C SER A 125 8.39 2.56 20.66
N GLY A 126 8.89 3.78 20.35
CA GLY A 126 10.28 4.17 20.60
C GLY A 126 11.25 3.91 19.44
N VAL A 127 10.76 3.58 18.24
CA VAL A 127 11.59 3.40 17.04
C VAL A 127 11.32 4.56 16.08
N GLY A 128 12.24 5.52 16.01
CA GLY A 128 12.06 6.75 15.22
C GLY A 128 13.10 7.82 15.51
N PRO A 129 12.94 9.05 14.98
CA PRO A 129 13.93 10.12 15.15
C PRO A 129 14.05 10.50 16.64
N ARG A 130 15.24 10.31 17.23
CA ARG A 130 15.50 10.53 18.66
C ARG A 130 14.93 11.84 19.20
N ASP A 131 15.34 12.96 18.62
CA ASP A 131 14.96 14.30 19.10
C ASP A 131 13.42 14.48 19.09
N HIS A 132 12.75 13.93 18.08
CA HIS A 132 11.30 13.98 17.98
C HIS A 132 10.64 13.13 19.08
N LEU A 133 11.11 11.90 19.29
CA LEU A 133 10.59 11.01 20.33
C LEU A 133 10.81 11.57 21.74
N GLU A 134 12.01 12.06 22.02
CA GLU A 134 12.37 12.66 23.31
C GLU A 134 11.53 13.92 23.58
N SER A 135 11.23 14.74 22.57
CA SER A 135 10.35 15.92 22.70
C SER A 135 8.91 15.57 23.12
N LEU A 136 8.47 14.33 22.88
CA LEU A 136 7.15 13.81 23.25
C LEU A 136 7.20 12.94 24.51
N GLY A 137 8.36 12.83 25.17
CA GLY A 137 8.55 11.97 26.34
C GLY A 137 8.46 10.47 26.04
N ILE A 138 8.76 10.07 24.80
CA ILE A 138 8.80 8.66 24.38
C ILE A 138 10.23 8.15 24.58
N GLU A 139 10.36 7.04 25.32
CA GLU A 139 11.64 6.35 25.48
C GLU A 139 12.14 5.83 24.12
N VAL A 140 13.38 6.18 23.77
CA VAL A 140 14.00 5.77 22.51
C VAL A 140 14.56 4.36 22.64
N VAL A 141 13.98 3.44 21.89
CA VAL A 141 14.46 2.06 21.72
C VAL A 141 15.54 2.00 20.64
N VAL A 142 15.26 2.59 19.47
CA VAL A 142 16.21 2.74 18.36
C VAL A 142 16.03 4.12 17.76
N ASP A 143 17.13 4.86 17.65
CA ASP A 143 17.17 6.11 16.89
C ASP A 143 17.17 5.78 15.41
N GLN A 144 16.02 5.99 14.77
CA GLN A 144 15.80 5.72 13.36
C GLN A 144 15.23 6.97 12.67
N PRO A 145 16.10 7.89 12.19
CA PRO A 145 15.67 9.21 11.70
C PRO A 145 14.78 9.15 10.46
N MET A 146 14.77 8.03 9.72
CA MET A 146 13.97 7.88 8.50
C MET A 146 12.54 7.38 8.75
N VAL A 147 12.17 6.95 9.98
CA VAL A 147 10.79 6.57 10.28
C VAL A 147 9.87 7.80 10.16
N GLY A 148 8.78 7.64 9.41
CA GLY A 148 7.82 8.71 9.13
C GLY A 148 8.28 9.71 8.06
N GLN A 149 9.49 9.57 7.53
CA GLN A 149 10.00 10.44 6.46
C GLN A 149 9.67 9.90 5.07
N SER A 150 9.80 10.76 4.07
CA SER A 150 9.61 10.41 2.65
C SER A 150 8.24 9.81 2.31
N MET A 151 7.20 10.18 3.08
CA MET A 151 5.82 9.88 2.71
C MET A 151 5.46 10.67 1.45
N SER A 152 4.82 10.00 0.49
CA SER A 152 4.41 10.58 -0.78
C SER A 152 2.97 10.19 -1.09
N ASP A 153 2.26 11.07 -1.80
CA ASP A 153 0.96 10.77 -2.38
C ASP A 153 0.91 11.26 -3.83
N ASN A 154 0.33 10.46 -4.71
CA ASN A 154 0.21 10.81 -6.11
C ASN A 154 -0.91 11.87 -6.25
N PRO A 155 -0.64 13.03 -6.87
CA PRO A 155 -1.67 14.04 -7.04
C PRO A 155 -2.72 13.58 -8.06
N MET A 156 -3.99 13.80 -7.74
CA MET A 156 -5.11 13.69 -8.67
C MET A 156 -5.66 15.09 -8.96
N ASN A 157 -5.91 15.36 -10.24
CA ASN A 157 -6.77 16.47 -10.68
C ASN A 157 -7.92 15.88 -11.46
N ALA A 158 -9.14 16.38 -11.22
CA ALA A 158 -10.35 15.89 -11.87
C ALA A 158 -11.00 17.01 -12.68
N ILE A 159 -11.53 16.65 -13.86
CA ILE A 159 -12.40 17.51 -14.66
C ILE A 159 -13.79 16.89 -14.64
N PHE A 160 -14.78 17.67 -14.21
CA PHE A 160 -16.18 17.25 -14.21
C PHE A 160 -16.86 17.79 -15.47
N VAL A 161 -17.34 16.89 -16.31
CA VAL A 161 -18.08 17.23 -17.53
C VAL A 161 -19.56 16.89 -17.30
N PRO A 162 -20.45 17.89 -17.13
CA PRO A 162 -21.88 17.62 -16.99
C PRO A 162 -22.44 17.12 -18.32
N SER A 163 -23.25 16.07 -18.27
CA SER A 163 -23.96 15.54 -19.44
C SER A 163 -25.40 16.06 -19.47
N PRO A 164 -25.92 16.51 -20.63
CA PRO A 164 -27.31 16.94 -20.77
C PRO A 164 -28.30 15.76 -20.67
N THR A 165 -27.81 14.53 -20.84
CA THR A 165 -28.57 13.29 -20.69
C THR A 165 -27.95 12.39 -19.63
N PRO A 166 -28.73 11.56 -18.91
CA PRO A 166 -28.18 10.59 -17.98
C PRO A 166 -27.17 9.67 -18.67
N VAL A 167 -26.01 9.48 -18.03
CA VAL A 167 -24.98 8.55 -18.46
C VAL A 167 -24.99 7.38 -17.49
N GLU A 168 -24.72 6.17 -17.98
CA GLU A 168 -24.59 4.99 -17.12
C GLU A 168 -23.55 5.25 -16.00
N VAL A 169 -23.80 4.68 -14.82
CA VAL A 169 -22.82 4.65 -13.75
C VAL A 169 -21.90 3.46 -14.00
N SER A 170 -20.59 3.70 -14.05
CA SER A 170 -19.58 2.66 -14.20
C SER A 170 -18.37 2.94 -13.32
N LEU A 171 -17.72 1.87 -12.87
CA LEU A 171 -16.42 1.93 -12.21
C LEU A 171 -15.33 2.31 -13.22
N ILE A 172 -14.23 2.87 -12.73
CA ILE A 172 -13.04 3.14 -13.54
C ILE A 172 -12.40 1.80 -13.94
N GLN A 173 -12.33 1.54 -15.23
CA GLN A 173 -11.77 0.30 -15.80
C GLN A 173 -10.77 0.62 -16.90
N VAL A 174 -11.04 1.65 -17.69
CA VAL A 174 -10.16 2.10 -18.77
C VAL A 174 -9.17 3.14 -18.25
N VAL A 175 -7.89 2.93 -18.59
CA VAL A 175 -6.79 3.80 -18.15
C VAL A 175 -5.89 4.10 -19.34
N GLY A 176 -5.54 5.38 -19.51
CA GLY A 176 -4.50 5.85 -20.44
C GLY A 176 -3.21 6.15 -19.69
N ILE A 177 -2.10 5.51 -20.08
CA ILE A 177 -0.78 5.69 -19.47
C ILE A 177 0.15 6.32 -20.51
N THR A 178 0.62 7.54 -20.24
CA THR A 178 1.54 8.25 -21.14
C THR A 178 3.01 7.99 -20.79
N ARG A 179 3.94 8.17 -21.75
CA ARG A 179 5.39 8.05 -21.49
C ARG A 179 5.89 9.07 -20.47
N MET A 180 5.18 10.20 -20.36
CA MET A 180 5.46 11.24 -19.36
C MET A 180 4.93 10.86 -17.98
N ALA A 181 3.77 10.22 -17.85
CA ALA A 181 3.31 9.69 -16.56
C ALA A 181 4.30 8.67 -15.94
N LEU A 182 5.20 8.09 -16.74
CA LEU A 182 6.26 7.20 -16.29
C LEU A 182 7.51 7.94 -15.75
N ASN A 183 7.71 9.24 -16.04
CA ASN A 183 8.93 9.98 -15.66
C ASN A 183 8.70 11.42 -15.13
N PHE A 184 7.75 12.21 -15.66
CA PHE A 184 7.41 13.58 -15.22
C PHE A 184 6.00 14.02 -15.67
N PRO A 185 5.19 14.68 -14.81
CA PRO A 185 3.89 15.20 -15.20
C PRO A 185 4.04 16.53 -15.95
N THR A 186 4.29 16.49 -17.26
CA THR A 186 4.12 17.66 -18.14
C THR A 186 2.80 17.56 -18.91
N ASN A 187 2.15 18.69 -19.18
CA ASN A 187 0.94 18.73 -20.01
C ASN A 187 1.36 19.16 -21.43
N LEU A 188 1.16 18.31 -22.44
CA LEU A 188 1.46 18.62 -23.84
C LEU A 188 0.24 19.10 -24.64
N LEU A 189 -0.93 19.24 -23.99
CA LEU A 189 -2.11 19.76 -24.67
C LEU A 189 -1.91 21.25 -24.98
N PRO A 190 -2.19 21.70 -26.22
CA PRO A 190 -2.16 23.11 -26.57
C PRO A 190 -3.03 23.93 -25.63
N LYS A 191 -2.47 25.00 -25.06
CA LYS A 191 -3.22 25.95 -24.24
C LYS A 191 -4.14 26.75 -25.18
N HIS A 192 -5.44 26.81 -24.88
CA HIS A 192 -6.32 27.76 -25.56
C HIS A 192 -6.00 29.19 -25.12
N ASP A 193 -5.90 30.11 -26.08
CA ASP A 193 -5.49 31.50 -25.87
C ASP A 193 -6.43 32.30 -24.94
N ASN A 194 -7.66 31.82 -24.75
CA ASN A 194 -8.69 32.44 -23.91
C ASN A 194 -8.79 31.84 -22.49
N ALA A 195 -7.87 30.95 -22.10
CA ALA A 195 -7.89 30.35 -20.75
C ALA A 195 -7.55 31.41 -19.68
N SER A 196 -8.52 31.73 -18.83
CA SER A 196 -8.38 32.72 -17.74
C SER A 196 -7.44 32.28 -16.61
N LYS A 197 -7.16 30.98 -16.49
CA LYS A 197 -6.19 30.38 -15.56
C LYS A 197 -5.14 29.55 -16.31
N SER A 198 -3.91 29.52 -15.80
CA SER A 198 -2.90 28.57 -16.28
C SER A 198 -3.25 27.15 -15.82
N VAL A 199 -2.79 26.14 -16.57
CA VAL A 199 -2.90 24.71 -16.17
C VAL A 199 -2.21 24.49 -14.83
N GLU A 200 -1.07 25.12 -14.59
CA GLU A 200 -0.35 25.03 -13.31
C GLU A 200 -1.23 25.52 -12.14
N GLN A 201 -1.88 26.67 -12.29
CA GLN A 201 -2.76 27.20 -11.25
C GLN A 201 -3.99 26.31 -11.08
N PHE A 202 -4.57 25.79 -12.16
CA PHE A 202 -5.65 24.81 -12.07
C PHE A 202 -5.22 23.56 -11.29
N CYS A 203 -4.03 23.02 -11.55
CA CYS A 203 -3.51 21.86 -10.82
C CYS A 203 -3.38 22.17 -9.33
N LYS A 204 -2.80 23.32 -8.97
CA LYS A 204 -2.66 23.77 -7.58
C LYS A 204 -4.01 23.99 -6.88
N ASP A 205 -4.97 24.60 -7.56
CA ASP A 205 -6.28 24.94 -7.01
C ASP A 205 -7.18 23.70 -6.80
N THR A 206 -6.98 22.64 -7.59
CA THR A 206 -7.91 21.49 -7.67
C THR A 206 -7.30 20.16 -7.25
N VAL A 207 -6.02 20.14 -6.88
CA VAL A 207 -5.33 18.89 -6.50
C VAL A 207 -6.03 18.24 -5.31
N MET A 208 -6.21 16.93 -5.42
CA MET A 208 -6.70 16.07 -4.36
C MET A 208 -5.83 14.80 -4.30
N THR A 209 -5.97 14.06 -3.22
CA THR A 209 -5.36 12.73 -3.09
C THR A 209 -6.01 11.75 -4.07
N ILE A 210 -5.22 10.85 -4.66
CA ILE A 210 -5.74 9.65 -5.33
C ILE A 210 -5.88 8.46 -4.38
N TRP A 211 -5.65 8.69 -3.08
CA TRP A 211 -5.63 7.69 -2.01
C TRP A 211 -4.56 6.60 -2.18
N HIS A 212 -3.48 6.88 -2.92
CA HIS A 212 -2.36 5.96 -3.14
C HIS A 212 -1.10 6.40 -2.39
N TYR A 213 -1.27 6.97 -1.20
CA TYR A 213 -0.16 7.39 -0.37
C TYR A 213 0.69 6.20 0.09
N HIS A 214 2.00 6.40 0.13
CA HIS A 214 3.01 5.39 0.39
C HIS A 214 4.25 6.01 1.03
N GLY A 215 5.21 5.18 1.46
CA GLY A 215 6.41 5.64 2.16
C GLY A 215 6.22 5.79 3.68
N GLY A 216 7.25 6.27 4.37
CA GLY A 216 7.30 6.35 5.84
C GLY A 216 8.11 5.23 6.51
N CYS A 217 8.28 4.08 5.86
CA CYS A 217 9.11 2.95 6.34
C CYS A 217 9.89 2.30 5.19
N GLN A 218 10.49 3.11 4.32
CA GLN A 218 11.09 2.68 3.05
C GLN A 218 12.15 1.58 3.18
N VAL A 219 12.14 0.64 2.23
CA VAL A 219 13.21 -0.36 2.07
C VAL A 219 14.54 0.33 1.77
N GLY A 220 15.59 -0.09 2.47
CA GLY A 220 16.93 0.51 2.41
C GLY A 220 17.10 1.76 3.27
N GLN A 221 16.08 2.17 4.03
CA GLN A 221 16.12 3.30 4.96
C GLN A 221 15.68 2.86 6.36
N VAL A 222 14.44 2.39 6.51
CA VAL A 222 13.86 1.94 7.78
C VAL A 222 13.86 0.42 7.90
N VAL A 223 13.57 -0.26 6.79
CA VAL A 223 13.62 -1.72 6.72
C VAL A 223 14.68 -2.20 5.73
N ASP A 224 15.22 -3.40 5.94
CA ASP A 224 16.17 -4.02 5.02
C ASP A 224 15.46 -4.71 3.82
N LYS A 225 16.24 -5.38 2.97
CA LYS A 225 15.74 -6.15 1.79
C LYS A 225 14.83 -7.33 2.15
N ASP A 226 14.84 -7.74 3.41
CA ASP A 226 14.03 -8.80 3.97
C ASP A 226 12.87 -8.22 4.80
N TYR A 227 12.62 -6.91 4.69
CA TYR A 227 11.57 -6.15 5.36
C TYR A 227 11.71 -6.11 6.89
N LYS A 228 12.89 -6.44 7.43
CA LYS A 228 13.20 -6.34 8.87
C LYS A 228 13.52 -4.90 9.23
N VAL A 229 13.02 -4.44 10.37
CA VAL A 229 13.30 -3.09 10.87
C VAL A 229 14.77 -3.01 11.29
N VAL A 230 15.52 -2.08 10.69
CA VAL A 230 16.96 -1.96 10.94
C VAL A 230 17.21 -1.58 12.39
N GLY A 231 18.06 -2.35 13.07
CA GLY A 231 18.41 -2.15 14.48
C GLY A 231 17.43 -2.79 15.48
N VAL A 232 16.40 -3.49 15.00
CA VAL A 232 15.40 -4.15 15.84
C VAL A 232 15.26 -5.63 15.46
N ASP A 233 15.37 -6.51 16.45
CA ASP A 233 15.17 -7.94 16.25
C ASP A 233 13.69 -8.31 16.36
N ALA A 234 13.30 -9.37 15.65
CA ALA A 234 11.94 -9.92 15.64
C ALA A 234 10.84 -8.92 15.21
N LEU A 235 11.17 -7.93 14.37
CA LEU A 235 10.22 -6.94 13.86
C LEU A 235 10.38 -6.72 12.35
N ARG A 236 9.25 -6.75 11.63
CA ARG A 236 9.16 -6.40 10.19
C ARG A 236 8.07 -5.37 9.93
N VAL A 237 8.16 -4.67 8.80
CA VAL A 237 7.06 -3.85 8.25
C VAL A 237 6.75 -4.33 6.83
N VAL A 238 5.50 -4.67 6.53
CA VAL A 238 5.09 -5.23 5.24
C VAL A 238 3.76 -4.61 4.80
N ASP A 239 3.82 -3.42 4.21
CA ASP A 239 2.67 -2.72 3.62
C ASP A 239 3.14 -1.58 2.69
N GLY A 240 2.22 -0.71 2.26
CA GLY A 240 2.53 0.42 1.38
C GLY A 240 3.54 1.45 1.94
N SER A 241 3.83 1.42 3.24
CA SER A 241 4.84 2.29 3.85
C SER A 241 6.27 1.99 3.38
N THR A 242 6.51 0.80 2.84
CA THR A 242 7.85 0.34 2.47
C THR A 242 8.26 0.73 1.05
N PHE A 243 7.34 1.32 0.26
CA PHE A 243 7.60 1.70 -1.11
C PHE A 243 8.30 3.06 -1.24
N ASN A 244 9.22 3.13 -2.20
CA ASN A 244 9.89 4.38 -2.58
C ASN A 244 9.08 5.20 -3.61
N PHE A 245 8.23 4.52 -4.38
CA PHE A 245 7.36 5.10 -5.40
C PHE A 245 6.13 4.20 -5.57
N SER A 246 5.04 4.73 -6.11
CA SER A 246 3.84 3.93 -6.39
C SER A 246 4.17 2.82 -7.40
N PRO A 247 3.91 1.53 -7.10
CA PRO A 247 4.24 0.40 -7.97
C PRO A 247 3.35 0.26 -9.23
N GLY A 248 2.59 1.30 -9.58
CA GLY A 248 1.67 1.34 -10.73
C GLY A 248 0.59 2.40 -10.55
N THR A 249 -0.37 2.44 -11.48
CA THR A 249 -1.53 3.36 -11.38
C THR A 249 -2.36 3.10 -10.12
N ASN A 250 -2.58 1.83 -9.76
CA ASN A 250 -3.32 1.41 -8.58
C ASN A 250 -2.50 0.36 -7.82
N PRO A 251 -2.05 0.64 -6.59
CA PRO A 251 -1.08 -0.20 -5.89
C PRO A 251 -1.68 -1.42 -5.18
N GLN A 252 -3.01 -1.51 -5.07
CA GLN A 252 -3.70 -2.50 -4.24
C GLN A 252 -3.25 -3.95 -4.50
N ALA A 253 -3.23 -4.37 -5.78
CA ALA A 253 -2.83 -5.74 -6.14
C ALA A 253 -1.38 -6.03 -5.75
N THR A 254 -0.48 -5.06 -5.93
CA THR A 254 0.92 -5.18 -5.53
C THR A 254 1.07 -5.29 -4.01
N VAL A 255 0.31 -4.51 -3.23
CA VAL A 255 0.32 -4.58 -1.76
C VAL A 255 -0.22 -5.94 -1.28
N MET A 256 -1.29 -6.46 -1.89
CA MET A 256 -1.82 -7.80 -1.58
C MET A 256 -0.78 -8.89 -1.89
N MET A 257 -0.12 -8.79 -3.05
CA MET A 257 0.94 -9.73 -3.46
C MET A 257 2.13 -9.68 -2.48
N LEU A 258 2.56 -8.48 -2.08
CA LEU A 258 3.67 -8.27 -1.16
C LEU A 258 3.46 -9.02 0.17
N GLY A 259 2.25 -8.94 0.75
CA GLY A 259 1.95 -9.65 2.00
C GLY A 259 2.16 -11.17 1.88
N ARG A 260 1.67 -11.79 0.81
CA ARG A 260 1.87 -13.23 0.57
C ARG A 260 3.34 -13.56 0.23
N TYR A 261 3.98 -12.73 -0.58
CA TYR A 261 5.37 -12.93 -0.99
C TYR A 261 6.32 -12.96 0.22
N VAL A 262 6.21 -11.97 1.11
CA VAL A 262 7.03 -11.93 2.33
C VAL A 262 6.66 -13.07 3.28
N GLY A 263 5.37 -13.43 3.39
CA GLY A 263 4.93 -14.58 4.17
C GLY A 263 5.58 -15.91 3.73
N ILE A 264 5.66 -16.16 2.42
CA ILE A 264 6.36 -17.34 1.88
C ILE A 264 7.86 -17.27 2.17
N LYS A 265 8.48 -16.10 2.02
CA LYS A 265 9.89 -15.90 2.32
C LYS A 265 10.22 -16.21 3.78
N ILE A 266 9.41 -15.72 4.72
CA ILE A 266 9.51 -16.04 6.15
C ILE A 266 9.42 -17.55 6.39
N GLN A 267 8.49 -18.24 5.73
CA GLN A 267 8.35 -19.70 5.87
C GLN A 267 9.58 -20.44 5.36
N ASN A 268 10.17 -20.00 4.24
CA ASN A 268 11.38 -20.62 3.69
C ASN A 268 12.59 -20.38 4.59
N GLU A 269 12.80 -19.15 5.10
CA GLU A 269 13.87 -18.82 6.06
C GLU A 269 13.81 -19.73 7.30
N ARG A 270 12.59 -20.04 7.77
CA ARG A 270 12.38 -20.93 8.93
C ARG A 270 12.80 -22.36 8.63
N ARG A 271 12.41 -22.90 7.46
CA ARG A 271 12.71 -24.28 7.02
C ARG A 271 14.20 -24.51 6.78
N GLU A 272 14.87 -23.61 6.05
CA GLU A 272 16.31 -23.73 5.77
C GLU A 272 17.15 -23.84 7.06
N THR A 273 16.74 -23.10 8.08
CA THR A 273 17.41 -23.13 9.39
C THR A 273 17.13 -24.44 10.14
N ASP A 274 15.93 -25.04 10.01
CA ASP A 274 15.63 -26.34 10.62
C ASP A 274 16.46 -27.45 9.96
N ASP A 275 16.58 -27.43 8.62
CA ASP A 275 17.42 -28.36 7.85
C ASP A 275 18.92 -28.21 8.16
N GLU A 276 19.38 -27.01 8.55
CA GLU A 276 20.75 -26.78 9.02
C GLU A 276 21.00 -27.31 10.43
N VAL A 277 20.02 -27.19 11.32
CA VAL A 277 20.10 -27.74 12.68
C VAL A 277 20.12 -29.27 12.61
N GLU A 278 19.25 -29.88 11.81
CA GLU A 278 19.19 -31.33 11.62
C GLU A 278 20.47 -31.89 10.96
N ARG A 279 21.11 -31.14 10.06
CA ARG A 279 22.42 -31.53 9.49
C ARG A 279 23.60 -31.39 10.45
N LYS A 280 23.46 -30.62 11.53
CA LYS A 280 24.52 -30.37 12.54
C LYS A 280 24.33 -31.22 13.80
N SER A 281 23.21 -31.94 13.93
CA SER A 281 22.88 -32.90 15.00
C SER A 281 23.18 -34.34 14.59
#